data_AF-A0A536WI32-F1
#
_entry.id   AF-A0A536WI32-F1
#
_cell.length_a   1.000
_cell.length_b   1.000
_cell.length_c   1.000
_cell.angle_alpha   90.00
_cell.angle_beta   90.00
_cell.angle_gamma   90.00
#
_symmetry.space_group_name_H-M   'P 1'
#
loop_
_entity.id
_entity.type
_entity.pdbx_description
1 polymer ?
#
loop_
_entity_poly.entity_id
_entity_poly.type
_entity_poly.pdbx_seq_one_letter_code
_entity_poly.pdbx_strand_id
1 'polypeptide(L)'
;MSFQSWMLWPNNVAASVLLLALLAMGFMYAARRPTHELLRSLGHMIGGPLRVASRWLSAAAIEINNRNRAVLLAHGRQEVGQRIEREFERLGAIVTRDLQGYPTLQRKLLDEITKIEEDYKKCGEVPPPPPDWTEAVKAIASVKSTGNELVLRVLEEIKRSVTAIHDKALAEYRKSYETRHKILEGFMPFWRSVDKNLAQVEKNLAALQSSVNTVDAHMGKYESINAGTDKAQHALTVSGFTQFAIALVVMTIAAGGAFINFKLIALPMSEMVGAGDYITSSLRTSEVAALVIIFVEASMGLFLLEAMRVTHLFPRIASLNEVLRRRMLWIAFTLLVTLAGVEAALALMRDMLIADKQALLQSLSAVRPVVNDGWVGRIPTAGQMLLGFILPFALAFIAIPLESLIHSTRTVGGVVLTALVRTLALVLRVTGQAVRQASRVLIR
;
A
#
# COMPACT_ATOMS: atom_id res chain seq x y z
N MET A 1 49.41 -26.71 -55.97
CA MET A 1 50.37 -27.83 -56.04
C MET A 1 49.80 -28.88 -56.98
N SER A 2 50.49 -29.20 -58.08
CA SER A 2 50.02 -30.23 -59.03
C SER A 2 50.17 -31.63 -58.42
N PHE A 3 49.22 -32.53 -58.70
CA PHE A 3 49.19 -33.90 -58.17
C PHE A 3 50.49 -34.70 -58.44
N GLN A 4 51.21 -34.33 -59.52
CA GLN A 4 52.53 -34.87 -59.86
C GLN A 4 53.62 -34.59 -58.82
N SER A 5 53.53 -33.52 -58.02
CA SER A 5 54.55 -33.17 -57.03
C SER A 5 54.60 -34.12 -55.82
N TRP A 6 53.58 -34.98 -55.67
CA TRP A 6 53.50 -35.98 -54.59
C TRP A 6 53.86 -37.39 -55.08
N MET A 7 54.02 -37.59 -56.39
CA MET A 7 54.35 -38.90 -56.96
C MET A 7 55.86 -39.12 -56.94
N LEU A 8 56.33 -39.96 -56.02
CA LEU A 8 57.74 -40.38 -55.93
C LEU A 8 58.21 -41.12 -57.20
N TRP A 9 57.29 -41.78 -57.92
CA TRP A 9 57.51 -42.32 -59.26
C TRP A 9 56.43 -41.84 -60.25
N PRO A 10 56.79 -40.97 -61.22
CA PRO A 10 55.88 -40.46 -62.24
C PRO A 10 55.26 -41.56 -63.13
N ASN A 11 55.96 -42.67 -63.35
CA ASN A 11 55.55 -43.74 -64.27
C ASN A 11 54.63 -44.81 -63.64
N ASN A 12 54.48 -44.84 -62.30
CA ASN A 12 53.58 -45.79 -61.62
C ASN A 12 52.90 -45.15 -60.41
N VAL A 13 51.69 -44.63 -60.65
CA VAL A 13 50.86 -43.92 -59.67
C VAL A 13 50.52 -44.83 -58.48
N ALA A 14 50.20 -46.10 -58.74
CA ALA A 14 49.78 -47.04 -57.70
C ALA A 14 50.89 -47.32 -56.69
N ALA A 15 52.13 -47.50 -57.16
CA ALA A 15 53.29 -47.74 -56.30
C ALA A 15 53.64 -46.52 -55.43
N SER A 16 53.56 -45.31 -56.01
CA SER A 16 53.79 -44.05 -55.27
C SER A 16 52.76 -43.84 -54.16
N VAL A 17 51.49 -44.10 -54.44
CA VAL A 17 50.41 -43.99 -53.45
C VAL A 17 50.55 -45.03 -52.33
N LEU A 18 50.91 -46.28 -52.66
CA LEU A 18 51.14 -47.33 -51.66
C LEU A 18 52.30 -46.99 -50.71
N LEU A 19 53.40 -46.46 -51.23
CA LEU A 19 54.56 -46.11 -50.41
C LEU A 19 54.27 -44.90 -49.51
N LEU A 20 53.55 -43.89 -50.02
CA LEU A 20 53.07 -42.78 -49.19
C LEU A 20 52.07 -43.26 -48.13
N ALA A 21 51.19 -44.20 -48.45
CA ALA A 21 50.25 -44.77 -47.50
C ALA A 21 50.98 -45.54 -46.38
N LEU A 22 52.03 -46.32 -46.72
CA LEU A 22 52.85 -47.01 -45.72
C LEU A 22 53.65 -46.04 -44.84
N LEU A 23 54.25 -44.99 -45.42
CA LEU A 23 54.94 -43.96 -44.66
C LEU A 23 53.98 -43.17 -43.76
N ALA A 24 52.80 -42.80 -44.27
CA ALA A 24 51.76 -42.15 -43.49
C ALA A 24 51.27 -43.06 -42.36
N MET A 25 51.10 -44.36 -42.60
CA MET A 25 50.70 -45.33 -41.58
C MET A 25 51.76 -45.49 -40.48
N GLY A 26 53.03 -45.58 -40.86
CA GLY A 26 54.15 -45.62 -39.91
C GLY A 26 54.24 -44.34 -39.07
N PHE A 27 54.09 -43.18 -39.71
CA PHE A 27 54.06 -41.88 -39.03
C PHE A 27 52.86 -41.77 -38.07
N MET A 28 51.65 -42.13 -38.51
CA MET A 28 50.45 -42.13 -37.67
C MET A 28 50.58 -43.11 -36.48
N TYR A 29 51.21 -44.27 -36.67
CA TYR A 29 51.43 -45.24 -35.59
C TYR A 29 52.41 -44.71 -34.54
N ALA A 30 53.51 -44.08 -34.96
CA ALA A 30 54.46 -43.42 -34.06
C ALA A 30 53.83 -42.21 -33.35
N ALA A 31 53.02 -41.42 -34.07
CA ALA A 31 52.32 -40.24 -33.54
C ALA A 31 51.14 -40.59 -32.61
N ARG A 32 50.67 -41.84 -32.58
CA ARG A 32 49.51 -42.26 -31.77
C ARG A 32 49.68 -41.95 -30.28
N ARG A 33 50.83 -42.32 -29.69
CA ARG A 33 51.11 -42.10 -28.27
C ARG A 33 51.16 -40.61 -27.89
N PRO A 34 51.97 -39.75 -28.55
CA PRO A 34 52.01 -38.33 -28.22
C PRO A 34 50.67 -37.64 -28.49
N THR A 35 49.92 -38.03 -29.52
CA THR A 35 48.59 -37.47 -29.79
C THR A 35 47.58 -37.84 -28.70
N HIS A 36 47.60 -39.08 -28.21
CA HIS A 36 46.77 -39.50 -27.07
C HIS A 36 47.13 -38.74 -25.80
N GLU A 37 48.41 -38.51 -25.52
CA GLU A 37 48.86 -37.75 -24.36
C GLU A 37 48.47 -36.27 -24.46
N LEU A 38 48.58 -35.65 -25.64
CA LEU A 38 48.10 -34.29 -25.90
C LEU A 38 46.59 -34.17 -25.69
N LEU A 39 45.80 -35.13 -26.18
CA LEU A 39 44.34 -35.14 -25.96
C LEU A 39 43.99 -35.30 -24.47
N ARG A 40 44.75 -36.12 -23.71
CA ARG A 40 44.58 -36.23 -22.25
C ARG A 40 44.93 -34.93 -21.55
N SER A 41 46.06 -34.33 -21.88
CA SER A 41 46.53 -33.10 -21.22
C SER A 41 45.58 -31.94 -21.51
N LEU A 42 45.10 -31.78 -22.74
CA LEU A 42 44.08 -30.80 -23.12
C LEU A 42 42.76 -31.02 -22.37
N GLY A 43 42.30 -32.27 -22.27
CA GLY A 43 41.10 -32.61 -21.52
C GLY A 43 41.21 -32.31 -20.01
N HIS A 44 42.40 -32.47 -19.43
CA HIS A 44 42.66 -32.11 -18.02
C HIS A 44 42.82 -30.60 -17.82
N MET A 45 43.53 -29.93 -18.73
CA MET A 45 43.79 -28.49 -18.73
C MET A 45 42.49 -27.69 -18.81
N ILE A 46 41.52 -28.15 -19.61
CA ILE A 46 40.22 -27.49 -19.74
C ILE A 46 39.24 -27.98 -18.66
N GLY A 47 39.13 -29.30 -18.46
CA GLY A 47 38.16 -29.88 -17.53
C GLY A 47 38.47 -29.67 -16.04
N GLY A 48 39.73 -29.47 -15.68
CA GLY A 48 40.17 -29.20 -14.30
C GLY A 48 39.65 -27.86 -13.76
N PRO A 49 40.03 -26.72 -14.36
CA PRO A 49 39.58 -25.39 -13.95
C PRO A 49 38.05 -25.26 -13.93
N LEU A 50 37.34 -25.80 -14.94
CA LEU A 50 35.87 -25.81 -15.00
C LEU A 50 35.24 -26.45 -13.74
N ARG A 51 35.81 -27.55 -13.25
CA ARG A 51 35.33 -28.23 -12.04
C ARG A 51 35.66 -27.46 -10.76
N VAL A 52 36.81 -26.79 -10.70
CA VAL A 52 37.18 -25.94 -9.56
C VAL A 52 36.26 -24.71 -9.52
N ALA A 53 36.06 -24.05 -10.66
CA ALA A 53 35.14 -22.92 -10.80
C ALA A 53 33.71 -23.30 -10.42
N SER A 54 33.21 -24.47 -10.84
CA SER A 54 31.90 -24.99 -10.43
C SER A 54 31.77 -25.13 -8.91
N ARG A 55 32.77 -25.70 -8.24
CA ARG A 55 32.77 -25.84 -6.77
C ARG A 55 32.79 -24.49 -6.07
N TRP A 56 33.62 -23.57 -6.57
CA TRP A 56 33.72 -22.22 -6.03
C TRP A 56 32.40 -21.45 -6.18
N LEU A 57 31.77 -21.49 -7.35
CA LEU A 57 30.45 -20.88 -7.56
C LEU A 57 29.35 -21.54 -6.71
N SER A 58 29.43 -22.87 -6.50
CA SER A 58 28.49 -23.56 -5.61
C SER A 58 28.63 -23.08 -4.17
N ALA A 59 29.86 -22.89 -3.68
CA ALA A 59 30.12 -22.32 -2.35
C ALA A 59 29.66 -20.86 -2.28
N ALA A 60 29.95 -20.06 -3.30
CA ALA A 60 29.48 -18.67 -3.40
C ALA A 60 27.95 -18.57 -3.39
N ALA A 61 27.24 -19.48 -4.06
CA ALA A 61 25.78 -19.52 -4.05
C ALA A 61 25.20 -19.81 -2.65
N ILE A 62 25.88 -20.64 -1.85
CA ILE A 62 25.48 -20.90 -0.46
C ILE A 62 25.68 -19.64 0.38
N GLU A 63 26.83 -18.97 0.24
CA GLU A 63 27.14 -17.73 0.94
C GLU A 63 26.15 -16.60 0.59
N ILE A 64 25.85 -16.42 -0.69
CA ILE A 64 24.86 -15.44 -1.17
C ILE A 64 23.47 -15.76 -0.58
N ASN A 65 23.06 -17.03 -0.57
CA ASN A 65 21.78 -17.44 0.00
C ASN A 65 21.68 -17.15 1.50
N ASN A 66 22.76 -17.39 2.26
CA ASN A 66 22.81 -17.10 3.69
C ASN A 66 22.74 -15.60 3.97
N ARG A 67 23.46 -14.78 3.20
CA ARG A 67 23.38 -13.31 3.29
C ARG A 67 22.00 -12.79 2.93
N ASN A 68 21.40 -13.30 1.86
CA ASN A 68 20.04 -12.93 1.45
C ASN A 68 19.03 -13.27 2.54
N ARG A 69 19.14 -14.46 3.16
CA ARG A 69 18.30 -14.85 4.30
C ARG A 69 18.47 -13.89 5.48
N ALA A 70 19.71 -13.60 5.88
CA ALA A 70 20.00 -12.72 7.00
C ALA A 70 19.42 -11.31 6.79
N VAL A 71 19.62 -10.75 5.59
CA VAL A 71 19.11 -9.43 5.19
C VAL A 71 17.58 -9.43 5.14
N LEU A 72 16.94 -10.46 4.58
CA LEU A 72 15.48 -10.55 4.48
C LEU A 72 14.84 -10.62 5.87
N LEU A 73 15.40 -11.43 6.78
CA LEU A 73 14.91 -11.52 8.15
C LEU A 73 15.14 -10.22 8.91
N ALA A 74 16.29 -9.57 8.73
CA ALA A 74 16.57 -8.28 9.37
C ALA A 74 15.58 -7.19 8.92
N HIS A 75 15.32 -7.08 7.62
CA HIS A 75 14.31 -6.15 7.09
C HIS A 75 12.90 -6.50 7.59
N GLY A 76 12.52 -7.78 7.57
CA GLY A 76 11.22 -8.22 8.07
C GLY A 76 11.03 -7.91 9.57
N ARG A 77 12.07 -8.07 10.39
CA ARG A 77 12.05 -7.68 11.82
C ARG A 77 11.85 -6.19 11.98
N GLN A 78 12.55 -5.37 11.20
CA GLN A 78 12.43 -3.92 11.29
C GLN A 78 11.03 -3.45 10.88
N GLU A 79 10.48 -3.97 9.79
CA GLU A 79 9.15 -3.57 9.31
C GLU A 79 8.04 -3.99 10.28
N VAL A 80 8.05 -5.24 10.75
CA VAL A 80 7.05 -5.72 11.73
C VAL A 80 7.26 -5.01 13.07
N GLY A 81 8.51 -4.76 13.48
CA GLY A 81 8.83 -4.01 14.69
C GLY A 81 8.27 -2.59 14.68
N GLN A 82 8.42 -1.85 13.58
CA GLN A 82 7.83 -0.51 13.43
C GLN A 82 6.30 -0.54 13.46
N ARG A 83 5.66 -1.58 12.89
CA ARG A 83 4.20 -1.73 12.97
C ARG A 83 3.75 -1.99 14.41
N ILE A 84 4.48 -2.82 15.13
CA ILE A 84 4.24 -3.11 16.55
C ILE A 84 4.39 -1.83 17.38
N GLU A 85 5.45 -1.06 17.18
CA GLU A 85 5.71 0.20 17.89
C GLU A 85 4.56 1.21 17.67
N ARG A 86 4.11 1.39 16.43
CA ARG A 86 2.97 2.27 16.11
C ARG A 86 1.67 1.81 16.76
N GLU A 87 1.39 0.51 16.78
CA GLU A 87 0.19 -0.02 17.45
C GLU A 87 0.31 0.09 18.99
N PHE A 88 1.51 -0.02 19.56
CA PHE A 88 1.73 0.25 20.98
C PHE A 88 1.55 1.73 21.32
N GLU A 89 2.04 2.67 20.51
CA GLU A 89 1.78 4.11 20.69
C GLU A 89 0.27 4.39 20.62
N ARG A 90 -0.43 3.79 19.66
CA ARG A 90 -1.87 3.90 19.51
C ARG A 90 -2.63 3.33 20.72
N LEU A 91 -2.24 2.15 21.20
CA LEU A 91 -2.77 1.54 22.42
C LEU A 91 -2.53 2.45 23.63
N GLY A 92 -1.32 2.99 23.76
CA GLY A 92 -0.98 3.94 24.82
C GLY A 92 -1.89 5.18 24.81
N ALA A 93 -2.18 5.72 23.62
CA ALA A 93 -3.10 6.85 23.48
C ALA A 93 -4.55 6.48 23.87
N ILE A 94 -5.03 5.28 23.47
CA ILE A 94 -6.37 4.77 23.85
C ILE A 94 -6.45 4.58 25.36
N VAL A 95 -5.48 3.87 25.95
CA VAL A 95 -5.43 3.58 27.39
C VAL A 95 -5.35 4.87 28.19
N THR A 96 -4.51 5.83 27.79
CA THR A 96 -4.39 7.12 28.48
C THR A 96 -5.71 7.89 28.43
N ARG A 97 -6.34 7.99 27.26
CA ARG A 97 -7.62 8.67 27.09
C ARG A 97 -8.73 8.02 27.92
N ASP A 98 -8.81 6.70 27.88
CA ASP A 98 -9.91 5.95 28.49
C ASP A 98 -9.74 5.84 30.02
N LEU A 99 -8.50 5.69 30.52
CA LEU A 99 -8.19 5.76 31.95
C LEU A 99 -8.41 7.15 32.54
N GLN A 100 -8.12 8.23 31.80
CA GLN A 100 -8.39 9.59 32.26
C GLN A 100 -9.89 9.90 32.36
N GLY A 101 -10.70 9.34 31.45
CA GLY A 101 -12.16 9.51 31.46
C GLY A 101 -12.85 8.76 32.59
N TYR A 102 -12.32 7.60 33.00
CA TYR A 102 -12.98 6.68 33.93
C TYR A 102 -13.30 7.29 35.31
N PRO A 103 -12.39 8.00 36.01
CA PRO A 103 -12.70 8.65 37.29
C PRO A 103 -13.83 9.68 37.19
N THR A 104 -13.90 10.44 36.08
CA THR A 104 -14.97 11.43 35.89
C THR A 104 -16.33 10.77 35.71
N LEU A 105 -16.33 9.63 35.02
CA LEU A 105 -17.50 8.79 34.79
C LEU A 105 -17.98 8.18 36.11
N GLN A 106 -17.06 7.62 36.91
CA GLN A 106 -17.32 7.10 38.25
C GLN A 106 -17.89 8.19 39.18
N ARG A 107 -17.28 9.38 39.19
CA ARG A 107 -17.74 10.49 40.04
C ARG A 107 -19.15 10.95 39.67
N LYS A 108 -19.43 11.16 38.39
CA LYS A 108 -20.79 11.51 37.92
C LYS A 108 -21.82 10.44 38.30
N LEU A 109 -21.45 9.17 38.21
CA LEU A 109 -22.35 8.07 38.54
C LEU A 109 -22.64 8.04 40.05
N LEU A 110 -21.64 8.28 40.90
CA LEU A 110 -21.81 8.40 42.35
C LEU A 110 -22.64 9.63 42.77
N ASP A 111 -22.37 10.79 42.18
CA ASP A 111 -23.12 12.02 42.46
C ASP A 111 -24.61 11.86 42.13
N GLU A 112 -24.90 11.26 40.97
CA GLU A 112 -26.29 11.02 40.53
C GLU A 112 -26.98 9.89 41.33
N ILE A 113 -26.27 8.82 41.73
CA ILE A 113 -26.83 7.81 42.65
C ILE A 113 -27.26 8.46 43.96
N THR A 114 -26.42 9.34 44.52
CA THR A 114 -26.71 10.03 45.78
C THR A 114 -27.97 10.89 45.64
N LYS A 115 -28.12 11.59 44.50
CA LYS A 115 -29.30 12.40 44.19
C LYS A 115 -30.57 11.57 44.04
N ILE A 116 -30.49 10.41 43.37
CA ILE A 116 -31.60 9.46 43.27
C ILE A 116 -32.02 8.99 44.67
N GLU A 117 -31.06 8.69 45.54
CA GLU A 117 -31.35 8.25 46.91
C GLU A 117 -32.05 9.34 47.74
N GLU A 118 -31.63 10.60 47.59
CA GLU A 118 -32.30 11.75 48.22
C GLU A 118 -33.72 11.96 47.69
N ASP A 119 -33.91 11.89 46.37
CA ASP A 119 -35.21 12.09 45.74
C ASP A 119 -36.16 10.92 46.06
N TYR A 120 -35.64 9.70 46.17
CA TYR A 120 -36.39 8.54 46.66
C TYR A 120 -36.85 8.73 48.11
N LYS A 121 -35.97 9.22 49.00
CA LYS A 121 -36.34 9.56 50.39
C LYS A 121 -37.46 10.60 50.45
N LYS A 122 -37.44 11.62 49.58
CA LYS A 122 -38.51 12.63 49.47
C LYS A 122 -39.85 12.06 48.98
N CYS A 123 -39.85 10.91 48.30
CA CYS A 123 -41.06 10.27 47.80
C CYS A 123 -41.78 9.38 48.83
N GLY A 124 -41.19 9.14 50.02
CA GLY A 124 -41.78 8.31 51.07
C GLY A 124 -43.16 8.80 51.51
N GLU A 125 -44.13 7.89 51.66
CA GLU A 125 -45.48 8.24 52.12
C GLU A 125 -45.49 8.67 53.58
N VAL A 126 -46.04 9.86 53.85
CA VAL A 126 -46.63 10.16 55.15
C VAL A 126 -48.13 9.90 54.99
N PRO A 127 -48.71 8.87 55.64
CA PRO A 127 -50.14 8.62 55.55
C PRO A 127 -50.89 9.88 56.01
N PRO A 128 -51.94 10.32 55.29
CA PRO A 128 -52.71 11.48 55.72
C PRO A 128 -53.26 11.21 57.13
N PRO A 129 -53.23 12.20 58.04
CA PRO A 129 -53.77 12.04 59.38
C PRO A 129 -55.24 11.59 59.31
N PRO A 130 -55.71 10.81 60.31
CA PRO A 130 -57.08 10.30 60.32
C PRO A 130 -58.07 11.46 60.22
N PRO A 131 -59.14 11.34 59.42
CA PRO A 131 -59.95 12.49 59.05
C PRO A 131 -60.82 13.00 60.21
N ASP A 132 -60.95 14.32 60.32
CA ASP A 132 -61.64 15.04 61.40
C ASP A 132 -63.15 14.75 61.50
N TRP A 133 -63.77 14.14 60.48
CA TRP A 133 -65.17 13.71 60.56
C TRP A 133 -65.38 12.59 61.58
N THR A 134 -64.32 11.87 61.96
CA THR A 134 -64.38 10.86 63.03
C THR A 134 -64.77 11.51 64.37
N GLU A 135 -64.36 12.75 64.62
CA GLU A 135 -64.78 13.52 65.80
C GLU A 135 -66.20 14.08 65.64
N ALA A 136 -66.55 14.59 64.46
CA ALA A 136 -67.88 15.12 64.17
C ALA A 136 -68.98 14.02 64.24
N VAL A 137 -68.69 12.82 63.75
CA VAL A 137 -69.60 11.66 63.83
C VAL A 137 -69.73 11.15 65.28
N LYS A 138 -68.62 11.18 66.04
CA LYS A 138 -68.61 10.81 67.47
C LYS A 138 -69.44 11.80 68.32
N ALA A 139 -69.40 13.09 67.99
CA ALA A 139 -70.22 14.13 68.64
C ALA A 139 -71.72 13.99 68.36
N ILE A 140 -72.11 13.45 67.20
CA ILE A 140 -73.52 13.24 66.83
C ILE A 140 -74.08 11.96 67.45
N ALA A 141 -73.27 10.90 67.54
CA ALA A 141 -73.66 9.67 68.24
C ALA A 141 -74.03 9.93 69.72
N SER A 142 -73.55 11.02 70.32
CA SER A 142 -73.91 11.46 71.68
C SER A 142 -75.20 12.30 71.80
N VAL A 143 -75.84 12.73 70.71
CA VAL A 143 -77.04 13.58 70.75
C VAL A 143 -78.32 12.74 70.54
N LYS A 144 -79.25 12.76 71.52
CA LYS A 144 -80.57 12.08 71.41
C LYS A 144 -81.55 12.89 70.56
N SER A 145 -82.24 12.22 69.65
CA SER A 145 -83.10 12.82 68.62
C SER A 145 -84.33 13.56 69.18
N THR A 146 -84.48 14.85 68.87
CA THR A 146 -85.77 15.55 68.90
C THR A 146 -85.72 16.70 67.89
N GLY A 147 -86.64 16.72 66.91
CA GLY A 147 -86.96 17.93 66.12
C GLY A 147 -86.26 18.09 64.76
N ASN A 148 -87.07 18.02 63.70
CA ASN A 148 -86.75 17.71 62.29
C ASN A 148 -86.12 18.83 61.43
N GLU A 149 -85.24 19.68 61.98
CA GLU A 149 -84.51 20.67 61.17
C GLU A 149 -83.04 20.79 61.57
N LEU A 150 -82.73 20.70 62.87
CA LEU A 150 -81.34 20.68 63.36
C LEU A 150 -80.58 19.44 62.89
N VAL A 151 -81.21 18.26 62.89
CA VAL A 151 -80.59 17.02 62.41
C VAL A 151 -80.34 17.07 60.90
N LEU A 152 -81.27 17.63 60.12
CA LEU A 152 -81.09 17.83 58.68
C LEU A 152 -79.96 18.84 58.39
N ARG A 153 -79.93 19.96 59.11
CA ARG A 153 -78.90 21.00 58.96
C ARG A 153 -77.50 20.48 59.36
N VAL A 154 -77.42 19.66 60.40
CA VAL A 154 -76.17 19.00 60.83
C VAL A 154 -75.76 17.89 59.87
N LEU A 155 -76.67 17.06 59.36
CA LEU A 155 -76.36 16.07 58.31
C LEU A 155 -75.90 16.74 57.02
N GLU A 156 -76.49 17.89 56.68
CA GLU A 156 -76.07 18.71 55.54
C GLU A 156 -74.68 19.33 55.79
N GLU A 157 -74.38 19.73 57.02
CA GLU A 157 -73.06 20.22 57.43
C GLU A 157 -71.99 19.11 57.45
N ILE A 158 -72.33 17.89 57.88
CA ILE A 158 -71.47 16.70 57.73
C ILE A 158 -71.25 16.41 56.24
N LYS A 159 -72.31 16.37 55.43
CA LYS A 159 -72.18 16.13 53.99
C LYS A 159 -71.25 17.17 53.37
N ARG A 160 -71.41 18.45 53.71
CA ARG A 160 -70.56 19.55 53.22
C ARG A 160 -69.12 19.42 53.71
N SER A 161 -68.90 19.07 54.97
CA SER A 161 -67.58 18.83 55.57
C SER A 161 -66.87 17.61 54.96
N VAL A 162 -67.57 16.48 54.83
CA VAL A 162 -67.05 15.26 54.19
C VAL A 162 -66.69 15.53 52.74
N THR A 163 -67.54 16.24 51.99
CA THR A 163 -67.24 16.59 50.60
C THR A 163 -66.04 17.53 50.52
N ALA A 164 -65.95 18.54 51.39
CA ALA A 164 -64.83 19.49 51.42
C ALA A 164 -63.49 18.83 51.83
N ILE A 165 -63.50 17.92 52.82
CA ILE A 165 -62.31 17.17 53.24
C ILE A 165 -61.92 16.15 52.17
N HIS A 166 -62.89 15.47 51.54
CA HIS A 166 -62.62 14.55 50.44
C HIS A 166 -62.01 15.27 49.24
N ASP A 167 -62.52 16.43 48.86
CA ASP A 167 -61.97 17.27 47.79
C ASP A 167 -60.56 17.77 48.16
N LYS A 168 -60.34 18.17 49.41
CA LYS A 168 -59.02 18.58 49.91
C LYS A 168 -58.01 17.44 49.90
N ALA A 169 -58.39 16.26 50.38
CA ALA A 169 -57.57 15.06 50.36
C ALA A 169 -57.27 14.61 48.92
N LEU A 170 -58.26 14.62 48.02
CA LEU A 170 -58.05 14.36 46.59
C LEU A 170 -57.09 15.36 45.95
N ALA A 171 -57.18 16.65 46.31
CA ALA A 171 -56.26 17.67 45.83
C ALA A 171 -54.83 17.45 46.36
N GLU A 172 -54.66 17.11 47.64
CA GLU A 172 -53.37 16.75 48.24
C GLU A 172 -52.77 15.48 47.63
N TYR A 173 -53.58 14.45 47.42
CA TYR A 173 -53.18 13.24 46.71
C TYR A 173 -52.74 13.56 45.27
N ARG A 174 -53.54 14.32 44.51
CA ARG A 174 -53.18 14.72 43.14
C ARG A 174 -51.87 15.49 43.11
N LYS A 175 -51.66 16.43 44.04
CA LYS A 175 -50.41 17.20 44.15
C LYS A 175 -49.21 16.32 44.52
N SER A 176 -49.40 15.37 45.43
CA SER A 176 -48.37 14.39 45.80
C SER A 176 -47.99 13.48 44.63
N TYR A 177 -48.99 12.95 43.91
CA TYR A 177 -48.77 12.16 42.69
C TYR A 177 -48.08 12.96 41.59
N GLU A 178 -48.49 14.21 41.34
CA GLU A 178 -47.85 15.09 40.37
C GLU A 178 -46.38 15.35 40.73
N THR A 179 -46.08 15.55 42.02
CA THR A 179 -44.71 15.75 42.51
C THR A 179 -43.86 14.50 42.32
N ARG A 180 -44.39 13.31 42.62
CA ARG A 180 -43.72 12.03 42.35
C ARG A 180 -43.50 11.79 40.86
N HIS A 181 -44.49 12.08 40.03
CA HIS A 181 -44.36 11.93 38.57
C HIS A 181 -43.29 12.88 38.01
N LYS A 182 -43.23 14.13 38.50
CA LYS A 182 -42.15 15.08 38.15
C LYS A 182 -40.76 14.59 38.57
N ILE A 183 -40.64 13.99 39.77
CA ILE A 183 -39.38 13.38 40.23
C ILE A 183 -38.98 12.20 39.33
N LEU A 184 -39.93 11.29 39.05
CA LEU A 184 -39.71 10.14 38.16
C LEU A 184 -39.33 10.57 36.73
N GLU A 185 -40.00 11.59 36.20
CA GLU A 185 -39.69 12.19 34.90
C GLU A 185 -38.27 12.78 34.89
N GLY A 186 -37.82 13.34 36.00
CA GLY A 186 -36.44 13.80 36.22
C GLY A 186 -35.36 12.71 36.11
N PHE A 187 -35.70 11.42 36.29
CA PHE A 187 -34.76 10.31 36.17
C PHE A 187 -34.56 9.81 34.72
N MET A 188 -35.48 10.10 33.80
CA MET A 188 -35.37 9.65 32.40
C MET A 188 -34.10 10.16 31.68
N PRO A 189 -33.73 11.45 31.78
CA PRO A 189 -32.48 11.96 31.21
C PRO A 189 -31.22 11.28 31.79
N PHE A 190 -31.25 10.93 33.07
CA PHE A 190 -30.15 10.23 33.75
C PHE A 190 -29.92 8.85 33.15
N TRP A 191 -30.96 8.02 33.07
CA TRP A 191 -30.84 6.67 32.49
C TRP A 191 -30.32 6.70 31.06
N ARG A 192 -30.78 7.67 30.25
CA ARG A 192 -30.24 7.89 28.90
C ARG A 192 -28.76 8.29 28.91
N SER A 193 -28.32 9.10 29.87
CA SER A 193 -26.91 9.47 30.00
C SER A 193 -26.04 8.29 30.42
N VAL A 194 -26.50 7.45 31.35
CA VAL A 194 -25.79 6.25 31.79
C VAL A 194 -25.67 5.25 30.64
N ASP A 195 -26.77 4.99 29.95
CA ASP A 195 -26.82 4.12 28.76
C ASP A 195 -25.82 4.60 27.69
N LYS A 196 -25.85 5.90 27.36
CA LYS A 196 -24.91 6.49 26.39
C LYS A 196 -23.45 6.36 26.82
N ASN A 197 -23.15 6.57 28.10
CA ASN A 197 -21.78 6.47 28.61
C ASN A 197 -21.30 5.01 28.67
N LEU A 198 -22.15 4.06 29.07
CA LEU A 198 -21.85 2.63 29.04
C LEU A 198 -21.61 2.14 27.61
N ALA A 199 -22.44 2.55 26.65
CA ALA A 199 -22.25 2.25 25.24
C ALA A 199 -20.93 2.82 24.70
N GLN A 200 -20.48 3.98 25.21
CA GLN A 200 -19.17 4.54 24.85
C GLN A 200 -18.02 3.72 25.45
N VAL A 201 -18.13 3.30 26.71
CA VAL A 201 -17.14 2.43 27.36
C VAL A 201 -17.04 1.08 26.64
N GLU A 202 -18.17 0.48 26.26
CA GLU A 202 -18.21 -0.77 25.50
C GLU A 202 -17.47 -0.63 24.15
N LYS A 203 -17.73 0.44 23.40
CA LYS A 203 -17.02 0.72 22.14
C LYS A 203 -15.52 0.90 22.34
N ASN A 204 -15.13 1.61 23.39
CA ASN A 204 -13.72 1.82 23.73
C ASN A 204 -13.04 0.50 24.11
N LEU A 205 -13.70 -0.34 24.91
CA LEU A 205 -13.20 -1.66 25.30
C LEU A 205 -13.06 -2.59 24.09
N ALA A 206 -14.05 -2.58 23.18
CA ALA A 206 -14.00 -3.34 21.94
C ALA A 206 -12.85 -2.89 21.02
N ALA A 207 -12.62 -1.58 20.92
CA ALA A 207 -11.49 -1.02 20.19
C ALA A 207 -10.14 -1.44 20.80
N LEU A 208 -10.02 -1.39 22.13
CA LEU A 208 -8.83 -1.83 22.85
C LEU A 208 -8.57 -3.33 22.64
N GLN A 209 -9.60 -4.18 22.75
CA GLN A 209 -9.50 -5.62 22.50
C GLN A 209 -9.04 -5.91 21.06
N SER A 210 -9.60 -5.21 20.07
CA SER A 210 -9.19 -5.35 18.67
C SER A 210 -7.73 -4.97 18.45
N SER A 211 -7.28 -3.86 19.05
CA SER A 211 -5.88 -3.43 18.99
C SER A 211 -4.93 -4.42 19.68
N VAL A 212 -5.30 -4.97 20.84
CA VAL A 212 -4.51 -6.02 21.53
C VAL A 212 -4.39 -7.27 20.66
N ASN A 213 -5.49 -7.75 20.07
CA ASN A 213 -5.46 -8.90 19.17
C ASN A 213 -4.57 -8.66 17.94
N THR A 214 -4.58 -7.42 17.42
CA THR A 214 -3.74 -7.01 16.29
C THR A 214 -2.26 -6.99 16.66
N VAL A 215 -1.92 -6.47 17.85
CA VAL A 215 -0.56 -6.50 18.39
C VAL A 215 -0.09 -7.93 18.60
N ASP A 216 -0.91 -8.79 19.17
CA ASP A 216 -0.57 -10.21 19.39
C ASP A 216 -0.28 -10.93 18.05
N ALA A 217 -1.11 -10.69 17.04
CA ALA A 217 -0.89 -11.23 15.70
C ALA A 217 0.42 -10.70 15.06
N HIS A 218 0.76 -9.43 15.28
CA HIS A 218 2.04 -8.87 14.84
C HIS A 218 3.23 -9.41 15.64
N MET A 219 3.07 -9.61 16.95
CA MET A 219 4.09 -10.16 17.83
C MET A 219 4.40 -11.61 17.48
N GLY A 220 3.38 -12.44 17.21
CA GLY A 220 3.58 -13.81 16.75
C GLY A 220 4.32 -13.88 15.40
N LYS A 221 4.03 -12.95 14.47
CA LYS A 221 4.82 -12.79 13.24
C LYS A 221 6.26 -12.39 13.56
N TYR A 222 6.46 -11.40 14.42
CA TYR A 222 7.79 -10.94 14.82
C TYR A 222 8.62 -12.08 15.43
N GLU A 223 8.05 -12.86 16.35
CA GLU A 223 8.69 -14.00 16.97
C GLU A 223 9.09 -15.06 15.93
N SER A 224 8.20 -15.38 14.97
CA SER A 224 8.50 -16.34 13.90
C SER A 224 9.66 -15.91 12.99
N ILE A 225 9.82 -14.58 12.77
CA ILE A 225 10.93 -13.98 12.02
C ILE A 225 12.19 -13.92 12.89
N ASN A 226 12.05 -13.68 14.20
CA ASN A 226 13.17 -13.66 15.13
C ASN A 226 13.79 -15.06 15.30
N ALA A 227 12.95 -16.08 15.42
CA ALA A 227 13.33 -17.49 15.41
C ALA A 227 13.90 -17.95 14.05
N GLY A 228 13.76 -17.16 12.99
CA GLY A 228 14.31 -17.46 11.67
C GLY A 228 13.70 -18.69 11.01
N THR A 229 12.43 -18.99 11.33
CA THR A 229 11.73 -20.18 10.83
C THR A 229 11.63 -20.19 9.30
N ASP A 230 11.69 -21.38 8.69
CA ASP A 230 11.60 -21.51 7.23
C ASP A 230 10.25 -21.01 6.69
N LYS A 231 9.17 -21.15 7.48
CA LYS A 231 7.85 -20.59 7.16
C LYS A 231 7.88 -19.07 7.07
N ALA A 232 8.51 -18.38 8.03
CA ALA A 232 8.62 -16.93 8.03
C ALA A 232 9.49 -16.45 6.85
N GLN A 233 10.61 -17.13 6.57
CA GLN A 233 11.42 -16.83 5.39
C GLN A 233 10.60 -16.99 4.11
N HIS A 234 9.89 -18.11 3.95
CA HIS A 234 9.09 -18.35 2.76
C HIS A 234 7.99 -17.30 2.59
N ALA A 235 7.26 -16.98 3.66
CA ALA A 235 6.23 -15.94 3.65
C ALA A 235 6.79 -14.57 3.23
N LEU A 236 7.95 -14.16 3.77
CA LEU A 236 8.61 -12.91 3.40
C LEU A 236 9.06 -12.92 1.92
N THR A 237 9.60 -14.05 1.43
CA THR A 237 9.97 -14.16 0.01
C THR A 237 8.75 -14.06 -0.89
N VAL A 238 7.68 -14.79 -0.61
CA VAL A 238 6.43 -14.77 -1.40
C VAL A 238 5.83 -13.37 -1.40
N SER A 239 5.77 -12.71 -0.23
CA SER A 239 5.30 -11.34 -0.13
C SER A 239 6.12 -10.38 -0.99
N GLY A 240 7.46 -10.50 -0.99
CA GLY A 240 8.34 -9.72 -1.86
C GLY A 240 8.10 -9.97 -3.35
N PHE A 241 7.87 -11.23 -3.75
CA PHE A 241 7.52 -11.57 -5.14
C PHE A 241 6.17 -10.98 -5.57
N THR A 242 5.16 -11.05 -4.70
CA THR A 242 3.83 -10.45 -5.00
C THR A 242 3.93 -8.94 -5.13
N GLN A 243 4.65 -8.27 -4.23
CA GLN A 243 4.90 -6.82 -4.31
C GLN A 243 5.65 -6.45 -5.59
N PHE A 244 6.68 -7.22 -5.97
CA PHE A 244 7.41 -7.03 -7.22
C PHE A 244 6.50 -7.16 -8.44
N ALA A 245 5.66 -8.20 -8.48
CA ALA A 245 4.74 -8.43 -9.59
C ALA A 245 3.72 -7.30 -9.74
N ILE A 246 3.11 -6.86 -8.63
CA ILE A 246 2.17 -5.73 -8.63
C ILE A 246 2.88 -4.46 -9.09
N ALA A 247 4.04 -4.15 -8.52
CA ALA A 247 4.82 -2.98 -8.87
C ALA A 247 5.23 -2.99 -10.35
N LEU A 248 5.66 -4.13 -10.88
CA LEU A 248 6.04 -4.29 -12.30
C LEU A 248 4.86 -4.04 -13.25
N VAL A 249 3.67 -4.56 -12.93
CA VAL A 249 2.46 -4.31 -13.72
C VAL A 249 2.13 -2.82 -13.72
N VAL A 250 2.13 -2.18 -12.56
CA VAL A 250 1.86 -0.74 -12.45
C VAL A 250 2.92 0.08 -13.18
N MET A 251 4.22 -0.29 -13.06
CA MET A 251 5.31 0.36 -13.78
C MET A 251 5.20 0.22 -15.30
N THR A 252 4.65 -0.90 -15.80
CA THR A 252 4.41 -1.10 -17.23
C THR A 252 3.30 -0.18 -17.73
N ILE A 253 2.22 -0.03 -16.97
CA ILE A 253 1.14 0.92 -17.28
C ILE A 253 1.67 2.35 -17.26
N ALA A 254 2.46 2.70 -16.24
CA ALA A 254 3.14 3.98 -16.11
C ALA A 254 4.07 4.29 -17.29
N ALA A 255 4.85 3.31 -17.74
CA ALA A 255 5.69 3.44 -18.94
C ALA A 255 4.85 3.70 -20.20
N GLY A 256 3.67 3.09 -20.33
CA GLY A 256 2.71 3.41 -21.38
C GLY A 256 2.20 4.86 -21.29
N GLY A 257 1.88 5.34 -20.10
CA GLY A 257 1.52 6.74 -19.86
C GLY A 257 2.63 7.72 -20.23
N ALA A 258 3.87 7.42 -19.84
CA ALA A 258 5.06 8.20 -20.18
C ALA A 258 5.33 8.19 -21.69
N PHE A 259 5.10 7.07 -22.37
CA PHE A 259 5.21 6.97 -23.83
C PHE A 259 4.17 7.84 -24.55
N ILE A 260 2.93 7.87 -24.06
CA ILE A 260 1.89 8.76 -24.58
C ILE A 260 2.28 10.23 -24.37
N ASN A 261 2.72 10.58 -23.15
CA ASN A 261 3.23 11.93 -22.85
C ASN A 261 4.36 12.32 -23.83
N PHE A 262 5.36 11.46 -23.99
CA PHE A 262 6.47 11.67 -24.93
C PHE A 262 6.00 11.96 -26.36
N LYS A 263 5.02 11.19 -26.86
CA LYS A 263 4.48 11.41 -28.21
C LYS A 263 3.66 12.69 -28.34
N LEU A 264 3.05 13.17 -27.26
CA LEU A 264 2.34 14.46 -27.25
C LEU A 264 3.31 15.64 -27.34
N ILE A 265 4.44 15.56 -26.64
CA ILE A 265 5.45 16.63 -26.58
C ILE A 265 6.37 16.63 -27.81
N ALA A 266 6.80 15.47 -28.29
CA ALA A 266 7.87 15.38 -29.28
C ALA A 266 7.55 16.04 -30.64
N LEU A 267 6.27 16.04 -31.06
CA LEU A 267 5.88 16.60 -32.35
C LEU A 267 5.94 18.15 -32.38
N PRO A 268 5.28 18.89 -31.46
CA PRO A 268 5.45 20.34 -31.35
C PRO A 268 6.91 20.76 -31.17
N MET A 269 7.67 20.03 -30.34
CA MET A 269 9.08 20.33 -30.11
C MET A 269 9.94 20.18 -31.37
N SER A 270 9.56 19.30 -32.31
CA SER A 270 10.28 19.17 -33.58
C SER A 270 10.14 20.40 -34.46
N GLU A 271 9.02 21.11 -34.40
CA GLU A 271 8.85 22.34 -35.17
C GLU A 271 9.54 23.53 -34.46
N MET A 272 9.53 23.57 -33.13
CA MET A 272 10.13 24.67 -32.36
C MET A 272 11.66 24.61 -32.25
N VAL A 273 12.23 23.41 -32.15
CA VAL A 273 13.67 23.20 -31.93
C VAL A 273 14.39 22.80 -33.23
N GLY A 274 13.65 22.60 -34.32
CA GLY A 274 14.19 22.26 -35.63
C GLY A 274 14.10 20.76 -35.93
N ALA A 275 13.23 20.38 -36.88
CA ALA A 275 12.91 18.98 -37.17
C ALA A 275 14.05 18.24 -37.88
N GLY A 276 15.00 19.00 -38.46
CA GLY A 276 16.15 18.49 -39.20
C GLY A 276 17.43 18.35 -38.36
N ASP A 277 17.45 18.85 -37.12
CA ASP A 277 18.65 18.80 -36.29
C ASP A 277 18.72 17.46 -35.54
N TYR A 278 19.67 16.64 -35.96
CA TYR A 278 20.00 15.36 -35.32
C TYR A 278 21.24 15.56 -34.44
N ILE A 279 21.12 15.23 -33.15
CA ILE A 279 22.28 15.22 -32.23
C ILE A 279 23.15 14.00 -32.51
N THR A 280 22.55 12.89 -32.94
CA THR A 280 23.23 11.65 -33.32
C THR A 280 22.52 11.06 -34.53
N SER A 281 23.17 10.17 -35.27
CA SER A 281 22.66 9.58 -36.53
C SER A 281 21.24 8.99 -36.46
N SER A 282 20.72 8.70 -35.27
CA SER A 282 19.38 8.15 -35.06
C SER A 282 18.48 8.93 -34.08
N LEU A 283 18.98 9.99 -33.43
CA LEU A 283 18.23 10.72 -32.38
C LEU A 283 17.99 12.18 -32.79
N ARG A 284 16.72 12.57 -32.85
CA ARG A 284 16.32 13.95 -33.15
C ARG A 284 16.43 14.82 -31.90
N THR A 285 16.82 16.09 -32.08
CA THR A 285 16.91 17.06 -30.97
C THR A 285 15.57 17.18 -30.23
N SER A 286 14.44 17.11 -30.93
CA SER A 286 13.10 17.16 -30.35
C SER A 286 12.76 15.98 -29.44
N GLU A 287 13.28 14.78 -29.75
CA GLU A 287 13.06 13.58 -28.93
C GLU A 287 13.86 13.70 -27.62
N VAL A 288 15.09 14.20 -27.70
CA VAL A 288 15.91 14.46 -26.51
C VAL A 288 15.25 15.53 -25.63
N ALA A 289 14.76 16.62 -26.22
CA ALA A 289 14.09 17.68 -25.48
C ALA A 289 12.81 17.19 -24.77
N ALA A 290 12.00 16.37 -25.45
CA ALA A 290 10.81 15.76 -24.83
C ALA A 290 11.17 14.82 -23.67
N LEU A 291 12.22 14.00 -23.81
CA LEU A 291 12.71 13.14 -22.72
C LEU A 291 13.22 13.95 -21.52
N VAL A 292 13.92 15.07 -21.76
CA VAL A 292 14.41 15.93 -20.68
C VAL A 292 13.25 16.52 -19.87
N ILE A 293 12.17 16.98 -20.53
CA ILE A 293 10.99 17.48 -19.84
C ILE A 293 10.40 16.39 -18.94
N ILE A 294 10.16 15.20 -19.50
CA ILE A 294 9.60 14.05 -18.75
C ILE A 294 10.50 13.64 -17.58
N PHE A 295 11.84 13.64 -17.76
CA PHE A 295 12.75 13.30 -16.67
C PHE A 295 12.78 14.36 -15.56
N VAL A 296 12.75 15.64 -15.91
CA VAL A 296 12.65 16.73 -14.93
C VAL A 296 11.35 16.59 -14.15
N GLU A 297 10.26 16.32 -14.84
CA GLU A 297 8.92 16.20 -14.28
C GLU A 297 8.77 14.97 -13.37
N ALA A 298 9.23 13.80 -13.81
CA ALA A 298 9.33 12.59 -12.99
C ALA A 298 10.22 12.81 -11.75
N SER A 299 11.32 13.55 -11.90
CA SER A 299 12.21 13.90 -10.77
C SER A 299 11.51 14.83 -9.78
N MET A 300 10.76 15.84 -10.26
CA MET A 300 10.00 16.73 -9.38
C MET A 300 8.87 15.98 -8.67
N GLY A 301 8.18 15.07 -9.37
CA GLY A 301 7.17 14.22 -8.77
C GLY A 301 7.71 13.33 -7.65
N LEU A 302 8.90 12.75 -7.87
CA LEU A 302 9.64 12.00 -6.86
C LEU A 302 9.96 12.87 -5.63
N PHE A 303 10.49 14.08 -5.82
CA PHE A 303 10.76 15.00 -4.71
C PHE A 303 9.49 15.44 -3.97
N LEU A 304 8.39 15.65 -4.70
CA LEU A 304 7.10 16.03 -4.13
C LEU A 304 6.58 14.95 -3.18
N LEU A 305 6.58 13.69 -3.62
CA LEU A 305 6.10 12.55 -2.83
C LEU A 305 7.00 12.22 -1.65
N GLU A 306 8.32 12.40 -1.81
CA GLU A 306 9.29 12.27 -0.72
C GLU A 306 9.09 13.37 0.33
N ALA A 307 8.88 14.63 -0.09
CA ALA A 307 8.61 15.74 0.82
C ALA A 307 7.28 15.58 1.59
N MET A 308 6.31 14.89 1.00
CA MET A 308 5.05 14.50 1.64
C MET A 308 5.16 13.27 2.56
N ARG A 309 6.31 12.58 2.59
CA ARG A 309 6.52 11.30 3.29
C ARG A 309 5.58 10.18 2.82
N VAL A 310 5.17 10.23 1.56
CA VAL A 310 4.45 9.12 0.92
C VAL A 310 5.46 8.05 0.52
N THR A 311 6.57 8.46 -0.09
CA THR A 311 7.71 7.59 -0.43
C THR A 311 8.89 7.80 0.50
N HIS A 312 9.77 6.80 0.59
CA HIS A 312 10.98 6.79 1.43
C HIS A 312 12.24 6.41 0.64
N LEU A 313 12.34 6.92 -0.59
CA LEU A 313 13.47 6.62 -1.47
C LEU A 313 14.75 7.37 -1.06
N PHE A 314 14.61 8.52 -0.38
CA PHE A 314 15.73 9.34 0.08
C PHE A 314 15.61 9.63 1.59
N PRO A 315 16.10 8.71 2.45
CA PRO A 315 15.99 8.85 3.91
C PRO A 315 16.49 10.19 4.47
N ARG A 316 17.46 10.81 3.79
CA ARG A 316 17.99 12.14 4.15
C ARG A 316 16.94 13.23 4.04
N ILE A 317 16.05 13.19 3.05
CA ILE A 317 14.98 14.17 2.84
C ILE A 317 13.94 14.07 3.97
N ALA A 318 13.62 12.85 4.42
CA ALA A 318 12.70 12.64 5.54
C ALA A 318 13.21 13.24 6.87
N SER A 319 14.54 13.27 7.05
CA SER A 319 15.21 13.84 8.23
C SER A 319 15.43 15.36 8.17
N LEU A 320 15.05 16.05 7.08
CA LEU A 320 15.20 17.50 6.97
C LEU A 320 14.23 18.25 7.89
N ASN A 321 14.64 19.46 8.29
CA ASN A 321 13.79 20.39 9.03
C ASN A 321 12.48 20.68 8.29
N GLU A 322 11.38 20.77 9.04
CA GLU A 322 10.01 20.95 8.50
C GLU A 322 9.89 22.13 7.53
N VAL A 323 10.60 23.24 7.82
CA VAL A 323 10.60 24.45 6.99
C VAL A 323 11.22 24.18 5.61
N LEU A 324 12.35 23.47 5.57
CA LEU A 324 13.04 23.16 4.32
C LEU A 324 12.22 22.17 3.49
N ARG A 325 11.63 21.16 4.14
CA ARG A 325 10.76 20.18 3.48
C ARG A 325 9.53 20.84 2.85
N ARG A 326 8.87 21.75 3.58
CA ARG A 326 7.72 22.50 3.06
C ARG A 326 8.10 23.41 1.89
N ARG A 327 9.27 24.05 1.94
CA ARG A 327 9.79 24.84 0.81
C ARG A 327 10.04 23.97 -0.42
N MET A 328 10.69 22.81 -0.24
CA MET A 328 10.94 21.85 -1.32
C MET A 328 9.63 21.36 -1.95
N LEU A 329 8.61 21.06 -1.13
CA LEU A 329 7.28 20.69 -1.60
C LEU A 329 6.67 21.78 -2.49
N TRP A 330 6.65 23.03 -2.03
CA TRP A 330 6.11 24.14 -2.82
C TRP A 330 6.91 24.39 -4.10
N ILE A 331 8.25 24.33 -4.05
CA ILE A 331 9.10 24.49 -5.23
C ILE A 331 8.79 23.40 -6.26
N ALA A 332 8.83 22.13 -5.86
CA ALA A 332 8.54 21.00 -6.75
C ALA A 332 7.12 21.09 -7.32
N PHE A 333 6.13 21.41 -6.49
CA PHE A 333 4.73 21.57 -6.92
C PHE A 333 4.58 22.71 -7.94
N THR A 334 5.15 23.88 -7.66
CA THR A 334 5.08 25.01 -8.60
C THR A 334 5.76 24.69 -9.92
N LEU A 335 6.93 24.04 -9.91
CA LEU A 335 7.62 23.63 -11.13
C LEU A 335 6.76 22.64 -11.94
N LEU A 336 6.15 21.66 -11.27
CA LEU A 336 5.29 20.65 -11.92
C LEU A 336 4.05 21.29 -12.55
N VAL A 337 3.40 22.24 -11.86
CA VAL A 337 2.28 23.02 -12.41
C VAL A 337 2.73 23.85 -13.62
N THR A 338 3.90 24.49 -13.56
CA THR A 338 4.41 25.26 -14.71
C THR A 338 4.72 24.38 -15.91
N LEU A 339 5.34 23.21 -15.71
CA LEU A 339 5.62 22.24 -16.77
C LEU A 339 4.32 21.68 -17.36
N ALA A 340 3.34 21.33 -16.52
CA ALA A 340 2.02 20.91 -16.98
C ALA A 340 1.29 21.99 -17.81
N GLY A 341 1.46 23.27 -17.44
CA GLY A 341 0.97 24.40 -18.24
C GLY A 341 1.65 24.48 -19.61
N VAL A 342 2.97 24.29 -19.66
CA VAL A 342 3.73 24.24 -20.92
C VAL A 342 3.29 23.05 -21.78
N GLU A 343 3.10 21.87 -21.19
CA GLU A 343 2.64 20.68 -21.92
C GLU A 343 1.23 20.81 -22.46
N ALA A 344 0.31 21.43 -21.70
CA ALA A 344 -1.02 21.75 -22.20
C ALA A 344 -0.98 22.69 -23.41
N ALA A 345 -0.06 23.67 -23.40
CA ALA A 345 0.16 24.57 -24.53
C ALA A 345 0.79 23.85 -25.74
N LEU A 346 1.77 22.96 -25.50
CA LEU A 346 2.36 22.12 -26.55
C LEU A 346 1.32 21.17 -27.17
N ALA A 347 0.42 20.59 -26.37
CA ALA A 347 -0.67 19.75 -26.85
C ALA A 347 -1.65 20.54 -27.75
N LEU A 348 -1.96 21.79 -27.41
CA LEU A 348 -2.74 22.67 -28.29
C LEU A 348 -2.00 22.94 -29.60
N MET A 349 -0.70 23.24 -29.53
CA MET A 349 0.13 23.48 -30.71
C MET A 349 0.20 22.26 -31.63
N ARG A 350 0.24 21.05 -31.05
CA ARG A 350 0.21 19.79 -31.79
C ARG A 350 -1.02 19.70 -32.70
N ASP A 351 -2.20 19.99 -32.16
CA ASP A 351 -3.45 19.89 -32.92
C ASP A 351 -3.54 20.96 -34.02
N MET A 352 -3.08 22.18 -33.74
CA MET A 352 -2.98 23.22 -34.76
C MET A 352 -2.06 22.80 -35.91
N LEU A 353 -0.87 22.26 -35.59
CA LEU A 353 0.09 21.78 -36.59
C LEU A 353 -0.45 20.62 -37.44
N ILE A 354 -1.24 19.73 -36.84
CA ILE A 354 -1.87 18.62 -37.58
C ILE A 354 -2.96 19.14 -38.52
N ALA A 355 -3.79 20.08 -38.04
CA ALA A 355 -4.82 20.72 -38.86
C ALA A 355 -4.21 21.45 -40.06
N ASP A 356 -3.14 22.22 -39.85
CA ASP A 356 -2.43 22.94 -40.92
C ASP A 356 -1.83 21.97 -41.95
N LYS A 357 -1.21 20.87 -41.50
CA LYS A 357 -0.67 19.83 -42.40
C LYS A 357 -1.78 19.17 -43.23
N GLN A 358 -2.94 18.92 -42.64
CA GLN A 358 -4.09 18.36 -43.37
C GLN A 358 -4.64 19.37 -44.40
N ALA A 359 -4.75 20.65 -44.04
CA ALA A 359 -5.17 21.70 -44.96
C ALA A 359 -4.21 21.83 -46.16
N LEU A 360 -2.90 21.76 -45.91
CA LEU A 360 -1.88 21.76 -46.97
C LEU A 360 -2.03 20.54 -47.88
N LEU A 361 -2.13 19.32 -47.33
CA LEU A 361 -2.31 18.11 -48.14
C LEU A 361 -3.60 18.14 -48.96
N GLN A 362 -4.68 18.70 -48.42
CA GLN A 362 -5.96 18.85 -49.13
C GLN A 362 -5.89 19.90 -50.25
N SER A 363 -5.18 21.01 -50.02
CA SER A 363 -4.91 22.03 -51.04
C SER A 363 -4.10 21.45 -52.21
N LEU A 364 -3.20 20.51 -51.91
CA LEU A 364 -2.39 19.80 -52.89
C LEU A 364 -3.16 18.68 -53.60
N SER A 365 -4.19 18.10 -52.97
CA SER A 365 -4.97 16.99 -53.53
C SER A 365 -6.21 17.41 -54.34
N ALA A 366 -6.48 18.72 -54.47
CA ALA A 366 -7.62 19.30 -55.21
C ALA A 366 -9.02 18.75 -54.81
N VAL A 367 -9.15 18.16 -53.62
CA VAL A 367 -10.43 17.65 -53.09
C VAL A 367 -11.06 18.73 -52.22
N ARG A 368 -12.37 18.99 -52.41
CA ARG A 368 -13.10 20.03 -51.66
C ARG A 368 -13.26 19.65 -50.18
N PRO A 369 -13.18 20.63 -49.24
CA PRO A 369 -13.20 20.36 -47.81
C PRO A 369 -14.59 19.99 -47.29
N VAL A 370 -14.64 19.01 -46.38
CA VAL A 370 -15.75 18.83 -45.43
C VAL A 370 -15.37 19.60 -44.17
N VAL A 371 -15.86 20.83 -44.05
CA VAL A 371 -15.61 21.69 -42.88
C VAL A 371 -16.50 21.21 -41.74
N ASN A 372 -15.90 20.65 -40.68
CA ASN A 372 -16.63 20.29 -39.47
C ASN A 372 -16.39 21.34 -38.37
N ASP A 373 -16.87 22.57 -38.61
CA ASP A 373 -16.78 23.74 -37.71
C ASP A 373 -17.79 23.70 -36.54
N GLY A 374 -18.16 22.51 -36.09
CA GLY A 374 -19.05 22.31 -34.95
C GLY A 374 -18.30 22.39 -33.61
N TRP A 375 -19.02 22.69 -32.52
CA TRP A 375 -18.51 22.54 -31.14
C TRP A 375 -17.91 21.15 -30.89
N VAL A 376 -18.44 20.13 -31.58
CA VAL A 376 -17.96 18.73 -31.54
C VAL A 376 -16.52 18.60 -32.09
N GLY A 377 -16.10 19.45 -33.02
CA GLY A 377 -14.74 19.46 -33.57
C GLY A 377 -13.67 19.97 -32.60
N ARG A 378 -14.06 20.72 -31.55
CA ARG A 378 -13.13 21.22 -30.51
C ARG A 378 -12.98 20.29 -29.31
N ILE A 379 -13.82 19.25 -29.21
CA ILE A 379 -13.78 18.25 -28.13
C ILE A 379 -12.43 17.51 -28.09
N PRO A 380 -11.86 17.04 -29.23
CA PRO A 380 -10.55 16.39 -29.23
C PRO A 380 -9.43 17.32 -28.72
N THR A 381 -9.45 18.59 -29.11
CA THR A 381 -8.43 19.57 -28.70
C THR A 381 -8.49 19.88 -27.21
N ALA A 382 -9.69 20.10 -26.67
CA ALA A 382 -9.87 20.26 -25.22
C ALA A 382 -9.43 18.99 -24.46
N GLY A 383 -9.74 17.81 -25.00
CA GLY A 383 -9.31 16.52 -24.44
C GLY A 383 -7.79 16.36 -24.42
N GLN A 384 -7.09 16.73 -25.49
CA GLN A 384 -5.62 16.66 -25.57
C GLN A 384 -4.94 17.67 -24.64
N MET A 385 -5.46 18.90 -24.54
CA MET A 385 -4.94 19.90 -23.60
C MET A 385 -5.09 19.45 -22.15
N LEU A 386 -6.28 18.95 -21.79
CA LEU A 386 -6.55 18.43 -20.45
C LEU A 386 -5.66 17.23 -20.14
N LEU A 387 -5.47 16.34 -21.12
CA LEU A 387 -4.58 15.19 -20.99
C LEU A 387 -3.11 15.63 -20.84
N GLY A 388 -2.64 16.62 -21.61
CA GLY A 388 -1.30 17.21 -21.48
C GLY A 388 -1.09 17.91 -20.13
N PHE A 389 -2.14 18.45 -19.51
CA PHE A 389 -2.04 19.03 -18.17
C PHE A 389 -2.05 17.96 -17.06
N ILE A 390 -2.86 16.90 -17.20
CA ILE A 390 -3.03 15.89 -16.15
C ILE A 390 -1.90 14.85 -16.15
N LEU A 391 -1.39 14.48 -17.33
CA LEU A 391 -0.38 13.43 -17.44
C LEU A 391 0.85 13.70 -16.56
N PRO A 392 1.38 14.93 -16.46
CA PRO A 392 2.47 15.21 -15.54
C PRO A 392 2.20 14.81 -14.09
N PHE A 393 1.04 15.18 -13.56
CA PHE A 393 0.66 14.78 -12.21
C PHE A 393 0.52 13.25 -12.10
N ALA A 394 0.04 12.59 -13.14
CA ALA A 394 -0.04 11.13 -13.18
C ALA A 394 1.35 10.47 -13.19
N LEU A 395 2.31 11.03 -13.93
CA LEU A 395 3.69 10.56 -13.98
C LEU A 395 4.42 10.80 -12.66
N ALA A 396 4.08 11.86 -11.92
CA ALA A 396 4.60 12.07 -10.57
C ALA A 396 4.31 10.88 -9.63
N PHE A 397 3.13 10.27 -9.75
CA PHE A 397 2.75 9.11 -8.93
C PHE A 397 3.53 7.82 -9.24
N ILE A 398 4.35 7.80 -10.30
CA ILE A 398 5.24 6.67 -10.63
C ILE A 398 6.24 6.40 -9.50
N ALA A 399 6.55 7.39 -8.67
CA ALA A 399 7.46 7.19 -7.54
C ALA A 399 6.98 6.09 -6.57
N ILE A 400 5.67 5.94 -6.37
CA ILE A 400 5.09 4.94 -5.44
C ILE A 400 5.38 3.50 -5.91
N PRO A 401 4.98 3.06 -7.13
CA PRO A 401 5.32 1.74 -7.61
C PRO A 401 6.83 1.58 -7.84
N LEU A 402 7.56 2.66 -8.17
CA LEU A 402 9.01 2.62 -8.29
C LEU A 402 9.70 2.27 -6.96
N GLU A 403 9.25 2.84 -5.84
CA GLU A 403 9.73 2.49 -4.50
C GLU A 403 9.48 1.02 -4.17
N SER A 404 8.25 0.57 -4.37
CA SER A 404 7.87 -0.84 -4.17
C SER A 404 8.73 -1.77 -5.05
N LEU A 405 8.98 -1.38 -6.31
CA LEU A 405 9.82 -2.12 -7.23
C LEU A 405 11.27 -2.16 -6.73
N ILE A 406 11.86 -1.06 -6.28
CA ILE A 406 13.24 -1.02 -5.77
C ILE A 406 13.41 -1.92 -4.55
N HIS A 407 12.51 -1.84 -3.57
CA HIS A 407 12.58 -2.67 -2.37
C HIS A 407 12.40 -4.16 -2.68
N SER A 408 11.40 -4.51 -3.49
CA SER A 408 11.11 -5.90 -3.84
C SER A 408 12.14 -6.49 -4.81
N THR A 409 12.78 -5.68 -5.66
CA THR A 409 13.87 -6.07 -6.57
C THR A 409 15.07 -6.61 -5.79
N ARG A 410 15.38 -6.08 -4.61
CA ARG A 410 16.46 -6.64 -3.76
C ARG A 410 16.17 -8.10 -3.39
N THR A 411 14.94 -8.40 -2.99
CA THR A 411 14.51 -9.75 -2.58
C THR A 411 14.46 -10.69 -3.78
N VAL A 412 13.75 -10.30 -4.84
CA VAL A 412 13.61 -11.11 -6.07
C VAL A 412 14.95 -11.28 -6.76
N GLY A 413 15.71 -10.20 -6.92
CA GLY A 413 17.05 -10.19 -7.51
C GLY A 413 18.04 -11.04 -6.73
N GLY A 414 17.97 -11.07 -5.39
CA GLY A 414 18.80 -11.97 -4.58
C GLY A 414 18.52 -13.45 -4.86
N VAL A 415 17.25 -13.82 -5.00
CA VAL A 415 16.83 -15.19 -5.36
C VAL A 415 17.28 -15.53 -6.79
N VAL A 416 17.05 -14.64 -7.75
CA VAL A 416 17.47 -14.81 -9.15
C VAL A 416 18.98 -14.92 -9.27
N LEU A 417 19.75 -14.07 -8.60
CA LEU A 417 21.22 -14.13 -8.61
C LEU A 417 21.72 -15.46 -8.05
N THR A 418 21.12 -15.93 -6.94
CA THR A 418 21.45 -17.24 -6.37
C THR A 418 21.16 -18.37 -7.36
N ALA A 419 20.01 -18.31 -8.05
CA ALA A 419 19.66 -19.28 -9.09
C ALA A 419 20.65 -19.24 -10.27
N LEU A 420 21.01 -18.05 -10.77
CA LEU A 420 21.98 -17.86 -11.85
C LEU A 420 23.37 -18.40 -11.51
N VAL A 421 23.86 -18.14 -10.29
CA VAL A 421 25.15 -18.66 -9.85
C VAL A 421 25.11 -20.19 -9.74
N ARG A 422 24.01 -20.77 -9.25
CA ARG A 422 23.82 -22.23 -9.19
C ARG A 422 23.73 -22.87 -10.57
N THR A 423 23.00 -22.27 -11.50
CA THR A 423 22.89 -22.79 -12.88
C THR A 423 24.24 -22.69 -13.59
N LEU A 424 24.96 -21.58 -13.43
CA LEU A 424 26.33 -21.44 -13.95
C LEU A 424 27.26 -22.51 -13.37
N ALA A 425 27.20 -22.75 -12.06
CA ALA A 425 27.97 -23.80 -11.40
C ALA A 425 27.66 -25.19 -11.97
N LEU A 426 26.39 -25.49 -12.26
CA LEU A 426 25.95 -26.72 -12.89
C LEU A 426 26.49 -26.85 -14.32
N VAL A 427 26.37 -25.79 -15.13
CA VAL A 427 26.85 -25.75 -16.52
C VAL A 427 28.35 -26.03 -16.56
N LEU A 428 29.15 -25.34 -15.74
CA LEU A 428 30.60 -25.57 -15.68
C LEU A 428 30.94 -27.00 -15.23
N ARG A 429 30.15 -27.59 -14.32
CA ARG A 429 30.34 -28.99 -13.90
C ARG A 429 30.11 -29.95 -15.06
N VAL A 430 29.00 -29.78 -15.78
CA VAL A 430 28.61 -30.63 -16.90
C VAL A 430 29.61 -30.48 -18.04
N THR A 431 29.97 -29.26 -18.42
CA THR A 431 30.97 -29.00 -19.47
C THR A 431 32.34 -29.56 -19.08
N GLY A 432 32.77 -29.39 -17.82
CA GLY A 432 34.03 -29.96 -17.34
C GLY A 432 34.05 -31.50 -17.38
N GLN A 433 32.91 -32.14 -17.11
CA GLN A 433 32.76 -33.60 -17.25
C GLN A 433 32.74 -34.03 -18.72
N ALA A 434 32.01 -33.32 -19.57
CA ALA A 434 31.90 -33.59 -21.00
C ALA A 434 33.27 -33.52 -21.68
N VAL A 435 34.07 -32.49 -21.41
CA VAL A 435 35.43 -32.35 -21.96
C VAL A 435 36.34 -33.52 -21.55
N ARG A 436 36.28 -33.95 -20.28
CA ARG A 436 37.05 -35.12 -19.79
C ARG A 436 36.56 -36.44 -20.35
N GLN A 437 35.31 -36.53 -20.76
CA GLN A 437 34.73 -37.74 -21.35
C GLN A 437 35.00 -37.79 -22.84
N ALA A 438 34.88 -36.67 -23.56
CA ALA A 438 35.27 -36.51 -24.95
C ALA A 438 36.76 -36.84 -25.15
N SER A 439 37.65 -36.34 -24.29
CA SER A 439 39.07 -36.71 -24.37
C SER A 439 39.29 -38.20 -24.18
N ARG A 440 38.55 -38.87 -23.28
CA ARG A 440 38.65 -40.32 -23.07
C ARG A 440 38.09 -41.14 -24.22
N VAL A 441 37.03 -40.68 -24.88
CA VAL A 441 36.43 -41.35 -26.04
C VAL A 441 37.32 -41.22 -27.27
N LEU A 442 37.92 -40.05 -27.52
CA LEU A 442 38.84 -39.82 -28.65
C LEU A 442 40.14 -40.64 -28.57
N ILE A 443 40.45 -41.21 -27.41
CA ILE A 443 41.65 -42.03 -27.16
C ILE A 443 41.36 -43.52 -27.27
N ARG A 444 40.09 -43.92 -27.15
CA ARG A 444 39.65 -45.30 -27.40
C ARG A 444 39.55 -45.52 -28.89
#